data_AF-A0A8E1V1I5-F1
#
_entry.id   AF-A0A8E1V1I5-F1
#
_cell.length_a   1.000
_cell.length_b   1.000
_cell.length_c   1.000
_cell.angle_alpha   90.00
_cell.angle_beta   90.00
_cell.angle_gamma   90.00
#
_symmetry.space_group_name_H-M   'P 1'
#
loop_
_entity.id
_entity.type
_entity.pdbx_description
1 polymer ?
#
loop_
_entity_poly.entity_id
_entity_poly.type
_entity_poly.pdbx_seq_one_letter_code
_entity_poly.pdbx_strand_id
1 'polypeptide(L)'
;MFSEIGQLIFDNEAVAKTSDFTMGIEIEMQRVDENGNLSQEPYPAGAGDEQTNPWITNDFLETMSEVVTPPAAHALDAMHYLFNINNALRTALSPGELLWPLSMPPRLPKDKSKIPLAKMGPKKEAYLKEWLKRHGFSHGTPCGAHINLSIDPHIFDLVLANMNDRFKSKIDLQNYLYAKIAQGFLRYRWVITYLFGASPIAEANYFDPGKGPKAPIRSIRQSSHGFGNPFAGDYTNVQRYVNRIEKGVADGKLISDYEFHGAVRFKGNSNLS
;
A
#
# COMPACT_ATOMS: atom_id res chain seq x y z
N MET A 1 -17.21 19.54 17.79
CA MET A 1 -17.36 20.79 17.03
C MET A 1 -16.62 20.60 15.72
N PHE A 2 -17.26 20.85 14.58
CA PHE A 2 -16.60 20.71 13.28
C PHE A 2 -15.50 21.76 13.11
N SER A 3 -14.53 21.47 12.23
CA SER A 3 -13.64 22.51 11.72
C SER A 3 -14.44 23.49 10.85
N GLU A 4 -13.89 24.66 10.53
CA GLU A 4 -14.53 25.63 9.63
C GLU A 4 -14.93 25.01 8.28
N ILE A 5 -14.04 24.24 7.66
CA ILE A 5 -14.34 23.49 6.41
C ILE A 5 -15.41 22.42 6.66
N GLY A 6 -15.34 21.71 7.78
CA GLY A 6 -16.36 20.70 8.13
C GLY A 6 -17.73 21.32 8.36
N GLN A 7 -17.78 22.50 8.96
CA GLN A 7 -19.01 23.27 9.16
C GLN A 7 -19.56 23.74 7.82
N LEU A 8 -18.71 24.25 6.93
CA LEU A 8 -19.11 24.63 5.56
C LEU A 8 -19.72 23.45 4.78
N ILE A 9 -19.10 22.26 4.87
CA ILE A 9 -19.63 21.03 4.25
C ILE A 9 -21.00 20.68 4.82
N PHE A 10 -21.17 20.80 6.14
CA PHE A 10 -22.43 20.51 6.82
C PHE A 10 -23.53 21.51 6.43
N ASP A 11 -23.23 22.81 6.47
CA ASP A 11 -24.18 23.89 6.21
C ASP A 11 -24.65 23.93 4.75
N ASN A 12 -23.88 23.38 3.82
CA ASN A 12 -24.22 23.27 2.40
C ASN A 12 -24.76 21.88 2.02
N GLU A 13 -25.14 21.05 3.00
CA GLU A 13 -25.70 19.70 2.80
C GLU A 13 -24.80 18.78 1.94
N ALA A 14 -23.49 19.07 1.90
CA ALA A 14 -22.51 18.33 1.10
C ALA A 14 -21.93 17.11 1.82
N VAL A 15 -22.48 16.75 2.99
CA VAL A 15 -22.00 15.62 3.81
C VAL A 15 -21.98 14.32 3.00
N ALA A 16 -23.00 14.05 2.19
CA ALA A 16 -23.06 12.85 1.35
C ALA A 16 -21.86 12.73 0.39
N LYS A 17 -21.31 13.86 -0.08
CA LYS A 17 -20.10 13.91 -0.94
C LYS A 17 -18.79 13.67 -0.18
N THR A 18 -18.87 13.54 1.14
CA THR A 18 -17.75 13.20 2.03
C THR A 18 -17.93 11.86 2.73
N SER A 19 -19.09 11.21 2.55
CA SER A 19 -19.40 9.89 3.12
C SER A 19 -18.88 8.73 2.28
N ASP A 20 -18.52 8.98 1.02
CA ASP A 20 -17.90 8.02 0.11
C ASP A 20 -16.74 8.71 -0.63
N PHE A 21 -15.81 7.91 -1.14
CA PHE A 21 -14.61 8.40 -1.82
C PHE A 21 -14.44 7.64 -3.13
N THR A 22 -13.87 8.31 -4.13
CA THR A 22 -13.29 7.56 -5.24
C THR A 22 -12.20 6.66 -4.68
N MET A 23 -12.34 5.36 -4.88
CA MET A 23 -11.53 4.33 -4.21
C MET A 23 -10.87 3.39 -5.20
N GLY A 24 -9.61 3.08 -4.97
CA GLY A 24 -8.91 1.94 -5.59
C GLY A 24 -8.37 1.02 -4.50
N ILE A 25 -8.30 -0.27 -4.78
CA ILE A 25 -7.82 -1.28 -3.83
C ILE A 25 -6.68 -2.07 -4.48
N GLU A 26 -5.60 -2.27 -3.72
CA GLU A 26 -4.50 -3.16 -4.08
C GLU A 26 -4.44 -4.27 -3.00
N ILE A 27 -4.40 -5.54 -3.39
CA ILE A 27 -4.25 -6.68 -2.47
C ILE A 27 -3.08 -7.55 -2.94
N GLU A 28 -2.09 -7.71 -2.07
CA GLU A 28 -0.96 -8.61 -2.26
C GLU A 28 -1.24 -9.97 -1.59
N MET A 29 -0.90 -11.07 -2.25
CA MET A 29 -0.95 -12.43 -1.68
C MET A 29 0.20 -13.26 -2.23
N GLN A 30 0.78 -14.12 -1.39
CA GLN A 30 1.74 -15.12 -1.86
C GLN A 30 0.99 -16.28 -2.51
N ARG A 31 1.51 -16.79 -3.63
CA ARG A 31 1.12 -18.07 -4.21
C ARG A 31 1.83 -19.20 -3.48
N VAL A 32 1.10 -20.24 -3.11
CA VAL A 32 1.59 -21.38 -2.33
C VAL A 32 1.10 -22.70 -2.89
N ASP A 33 1.78 -23.80 -2.58
CA ASP A 33 1.29 -25.15 -2.84
C ASP A 33 0.22 -25.59 -1.81
N GLU A 34 -0.36 -26.76 -2.01
CA GLU A 34 -1.35 -27.37 -1.09
C GLU A 34 -0.82 -27.64 0.33
N ASN A 35 0.51 -27.65 0.51
CA ASN A 35 1.17 -27.82 1.81
C ASN A 35 1.52 -26.47 2.47
N GLY A 36 1.18 -25.34 1.83
CA GLY A 36 1.48 -24.00 2.31
C GLY A 36 2.94 -23.58 2.14
N ASN A 37 3.72 -24.23 1.27
CA ASN A 37 5.04 -23.73 0.89
C ASN A 37 4.92 -22.73 -0.26
N LEU A 38 5.88 -21.80 -0.39
CA LEU A 38 5.93 -20.89 -1.54
C LEU A 38 5.95 -21.68 -2.86
N SER A 39 5.07 -21.27 -3.77
CA SER A 39 4.95 -21.89 -5.08
C SER A 39 6.26 -21.82 -5.86
N GLN A 40 6.50 -22.82 -6.71
CA GLN A 40 7.61 -22.84 -7.67
C GLN A 40 7.11 -22.57 -9.11
N GLU A 41 5.82 -22.34 -9.27
CA GLU A 41 5.19 -22.07 -10.56
C GLU A 41 5.53 -20.65 -11.05
N PRO A 42 5.72 -20.45 -12.36
CA PRO A 42 5.92 -19.12 -12.93
C PRO A 42 4.67 -18.24 -12.73
N TYR A 43 4.76 -16.96 -13.08
CA TYR A 43 3.57 -16.10 -13.15
C TYR A 43 2.41 -16.80 -13.89
N PRO A 44 1.17 -16.75 -13.36
CA PRO A 44 0.04 -17.45 -13.96
C PRO A 44 -0.22 -17.04 -15.41
N ALA A 45 0.01 -17.95 -16.37
CA ALA A 45 -0.12 -17.64 -17.80
C ALA A 45 -1.54 -17.17 -18.18
N GLY A 46 -2.57 -17.68 -17.48
CA GLY A 46 -3.96 -17.23 -17.64
C GLY A 46 -4.20 -15.77 -17.23
N ALA A 47 -3.30 -15.17 -16.45
CA ALA A 47 -3.32 -13.77 -16.07
C ALA A 47 -2.52 -12.86 -17.05
N GLY A 48 -2.10 -13.38 -18.21
CA GLY A 48 -1.44 -12.59 -19.24
C GLY A 48 0.05 -12.34 -18.95
N ASP A 49 0.49 -11.10 -19.13
CA ASP A 49 1.88 -10.68 -18.98
C ASP A 49 2.03 -9.80 -17.73
N GLU A 50 2.93 -10.19 -16.82
CA GLU A 50 3.10 -9.53 -15.51
C GLU A 50 3.60 -8.08 -15.61
N GLN A 51 4.25 -7.70 -16.72
CA GLN A 51 4.82 -6.36 -16.93
C GLN A 51 3.79 -5.37 -17.50
N THR A 52 2.77 -5.88 -18.18
CA THR A 52 1.81 -5.06 -18.94
C THR A 52 0.37 -5.18 -18.46
N ASN A 53 0.02 -6.22 -17.68
CA ASN A 53 -1.31 -6.37 -17.12
C ASN A 53 -1.56 -5.30 -16.02
N PRO A 54 -2.57 -4.43 -16.18
CA PRO A 54 -2.85 -3.37 -15.21
C PRO A 54 -3.60 -3.83 -13.95
N TRP A 55 -4.11 -5.07 -13.92
CA TRP A 55 -5.01 -5.57 -12.88
C TRP A 55 -4.41 -6.67 -12.01
N ILE A 56 -3.51 -7.47 -12.58
CA ILE A 56 -2.83 -8.57 -11.89
C ILE A 56 -1.35 -8.45 -12.26
N THR A 57 -0.50 -8.29 -11.26
CA THR A 57 0.96 -8.20 -11.44
C THR A 57 1.67 -8.92 -10.29
N ASN A 58 2.98 -8.81 -10.20
CA ASN A 58 3.78 -9.24 -9.07
C ASN A 58 4.45 -8.02 -8.40
N ASP A 59 4.44 -7.98 -7.07
CA ASP A 59 5.12 -6.92 -6.33
C ASP A 59 6.61 -7.25 -6.09
N PHE A 60 6.99 -7.74 -4.91
CA PHE A 60 8.40 -7.98 -4.56
C PHE A 60 8.93 -9.33 -5.07
N LEU A 61 8.11 -10.39 -4.95
CA LEU A 61 8.46 -11.76 -5.35
C LEU A 61 7.67 -12.18 -6.58
N GLU A 62 8.23 -13.10 -7.37
CA GLU A 62 7.50 -13.77 -8.46
C GLU A 62 6.25 -14.51 -7.95
N THR A 63 6.28 -14.93 -6.68
CA THR A 63 5.16 -15.58 -6.01
C THR A 63 4.18 -14.59 -5.38
N MET A 64 4.51 -13.31 -5.29
CA MET A 64 3.68 -12.30 -4.62
C MET A 64 2.77 -11.61 -5.63
N SER A 65 1.64 -12.25 -5.94
CA SER A 65 0.64 -11.68 -6.83
C SER A 65 -0.04 -10.47 -6.17
N GLU A 66 -0.14 -9.39 -6.91
CA GLU A 66 -0.82 -8.15 -6.55
C GLU A 66 -2.03 -7.96 -7.47
N VAL A 67 -3.21 -7.86 -6.87
CA VAL A 67 -4.45 -7.48 -7.56
C VAL A 67 -4.67 -5.99 -7.37
N VAL A 68 -4.80 -5.26 -8.47
CA VAL A 68 -5.02 -3.80 -8.51
C VAL A 68 -6.36 -3.50 -9.17
N THR A 69 -7.25 -2.81 -8.47
CA THR A 69 -8.54 -2.40 -9.05
C THR A 69 -8.41 -1.09 -9.83
N PRO A 70 -9.24 -0.85 -10.86
CA PRO A 70 -9.46 0.51 -11.34
C PRO A 70 -10.02 1.39 -10.21
N PRO A 71 -9.87 2.72 -10.33
CA PRO A 71 -10.57 3.64 -9.44
C PRO A 71 -12.08 3.53 -9.67
N ALA A 72 -12.83 3.39 -8.58
CA ALA A 72 -14.28 3.34 -8.59
C ALA A 72 -14.87 4.53 -7.84
N ALA A 73 -16.02 5.05 -8.28
CA ALA A 73 -16.67 6.19 -7.63
C ALA A 73 -17.20 5.86 -6.23
N HIS A 74 -17.48 4.58 -5.98
CA HIS A 74 -18.02 4.09 -4.72
C HIS A 74 -17.19 2.94 -4.16
N ALA A 75 -17.07 2.86 -2.83
CA ALA A 75 -16.35 1.78 -2.17
C ALA A 75 -16.89 0.38 -2.53
N LEU A 76 -18.22 0.24 -2.68
CA LEU A 76 -18.84 -1.04 -3.05
C LEU A 76 -18.45 -1.48 -4.47
N ASP A 77 -18.32 -0.54 -5.40
CA ASP A 77 -17.88 -0.84 -6.77
C ASP A 77 -16.41 -1.28 -6.79
N ALA A 78 -15.54 -0.64 -5.99
CA ALA A 78 -14.16 -1.09 -5.81
C ALA A 78 -14.08 -2.53 -5.28
N MET A 79 -14.97 -2.89 -4.34
CA MET A 79 -15.09 -4.25 -3.83
C MET A 79 -15.58 -5.25 -4.90
N HIS A 80 -16.51 -4.86 -5.77
CA HIS A 80 -16.94 -5.68 -6.89
C HIS A 80 -15.81 -5.92 -7.91
N TYR A 81 -15.02 -4.88 -8.24
CA TYR A 81 -13.83 -5.04 -9.06
C TYR A 81 -12.83 -5.99 -8.41
N LEU A 82 -12.53 -5.79 -7.12
CA LEU A 82 -11.62 -6.66 -6.39
C LEU A 82 -12.08 -8.12 -6.43
N PHE A 83 -13.36 -8.39 -6.18
CA PHE A 83 -13.92 -9.74 -6.23
C PHE A 83 -13.70 -10.40 -7.59
N ASN A 84 -14.03 -9.69 -8.67
CA ASN A 84 -13.90 -10.23 -10.03
C ASN A 84 -12.44 -10.48 -10.43
N ILE A 85 -11.53 -9.53 -10.14
CA ILE A 85 -10.11 -9.66 -10.49
C ILE A 85 -9.45 -10.75 -9.64
N ASN A 86 -9.78 -10.83 -8.35
CA ASN A 86 -9.28 -11.89 -7.48
C ASN A 86 -9.74 -13.29 -7.95
N ASN A 87 -10.99 -13.42 -8.40
CA ASN A 87 -11.49 -14.68 -8.99
C ASN A 87 -10.83 -15.02 -10.33
N ALA A 88 -10.51 -14.01 -11.15
CA ALA A 88 -9.75 -14.20 -12.38
C ALA A 88 -8.34 -14.73 -12.06
N LEU A 89 -7.64 -14.13 -11.09
CA LEU A 89 -6.35 -14.62 -10.60
C LEU A 89 -6.46 -16.08 -10.12
N ARG A 90 -7.45 -16.39 -9.27
CA ARG A 90 -7.66 -17.75 -8.75
C ARG A 90 -7.88 -18.79 -9.84
N THR A 91 -8.63 -18.43 -10.89
CA THR A 91 -8.87 -19.29 -12.04
C THR A 91 -7.61 -19.49 -12.90
N ALA A 92 -6.69 -18.52 -12.88
CA ALA A 92 -5.45 -18.56 -13.66
C ALA A 92 -4.32 -19.36 -12.99
N LEU A 93 -4.41 -19.65 -11.68
CA LEU A 93 -3.40 -20.38 -10.93
C LEU A 93 -3.12 -21.77 -11.52
N SER A 94 -1.87 -22.22 -11.38
CA SER A 94 -1.50 -23.59 -11.75
C SER A 94 -2.26 -24.63 -10.90
N PRO A 95 -2.49 -25.86 -11.39
CA PRO A 95 -3.13 -26.90 -10.60
C PRO A 95 -2.41 -27.14 -9.26
N GLY A 96 -3.16 -27.13 -8.15
CA GLY A 96 -2.62 -27.30 -6.79
C GLY A 96 -2.02 -26.04 -6.17
N GLU A 97 -1.93 -24.94 -6.92
CA GLU A 97 -1.53 -23.64 -6.40
C GLU A 97 -2.71 -22.89 -5.76
N LEU A 98 -2.44 -22.21 -4.65
CA LEU A 98 -3.40 -21.47 -3.83
C LEU A 98 -2.88 -20.07 -3.51
N LEU A 99 -3.78 -19.19 -3.07
CA LEU A 99 -3.41 -17.87 -2.54
C LEU A 99 -3.35 -17.90 -1.01
N TRP A 100 -2.20 -17.52 -0.47
CA TRP A 100 -1.95 -17.40 0.96
C TRP A 100 -2.78 -16.25 1.56
N PRO A 101 -3.62 -16.51 2.58
CA PRO A 101 -4.60 -15.53 3.04
C PRO A 101 -4.06 -14.56 4.10
N LEU A 102 -2.83 -14.75 4.61
CA LEU A 102 -2.30 -13.99 5.73
C LEU A 102 -1.27 -12.96 5.29
N SER A 103 -1.17 -11.89 6.08
CA SER A 103 -0.21 -10.82 5.85
C SER A 103 1.25 -11.26 6.10
N MET A 104 1.50 -12.01 7.18
CA MET A 104 2.82 -12.65 7.36
C MET A 104 2.96 -13.78 6.35
N PRO A 105 4.14 -13.97 5.74
CA PRO A 105 4.31 -14.97 4.69
C PRO A 105 4.11 -16.39 5.22
N PRO A 106 3.90 -17.36 4.33
CA PRO A 106 4.02 -18.78 4.67
C PRO A 106 5.44 -19.08 5.17
N ARG A 107 5.67 -20.34 5.56
CA ARG A 107 7.01 -20.82 5.90
C ARG A 107 7.99 -20.48 4.77
N LEU A 108 9.02 -19.70 5.11
CA LEU A 108 10.09 -19.41 4.17
C LEU A 108 11.08 -20.59 4.12
N PRO A 109 11.70 -20.90 2.96
CA PRO A 109 12.81 -21.83 2.91
C PRO A 109 13.99 -21.32 3.75
N LYS A 110 14.81 -22.26 4.27
CA LYS A 110 16.04 -21.91 5.01
C LYS A 110 17.01 -21.12 4.13
N ASP A 111 17.17 -21.57 2.89
CA ASP A 111 17.92 -20.86 1.87
C ASP A 111 16.97 -19.96 1.07
N LYS A 112 16.94 -18.68 1.45
CA LYS A 112 16.10 -17.66 0.84
C LYS A 112 16.63 -17.18 -0.52
N SER A 113 17.89 -17.49 -0.86
CA SER A 113 18.52 -17.05 -2.12
C SER A 113 17.88 -17.68 -3.37
N LYS A 114 17.13 -18.78 -3.16
CA LYS A 114 16.43 -19.51 -4.22
C LYS A 114 15.07 -18.94 -4.58
N ILE A 115 14.55 -17.99 -3.79
CA ILE A 115 13.21 -17.45 -4.04
C ILE A 115 13.32 -16.35 -5.11
N PRO A 116 12.62 -16.48 -6.24
CA PRO A 116 12.70 -15.51 -7.32
C PRO A 116 12.05 -14.17 -6.95
N LEU A 117 12.77 -13.08 -7.25
CA LEU A 117 12.20 -11.73 -7.27
C LEU A 117 11.29 -11.58 -8.49
N ALA A 118 10.32 -10.66 -8.41
CA ALA A 118 9.40 -10.39 -9.51
C ALA A 118 10.14 -9.93 -10.79
N LYS A 119 9.73 -10.43 -11.96
CA LYS A 119 10.37 -10.13 -13.25
C LYS A 119 9.72 -8.91 -13.93
N MET A 120 10.05 -7.74 -13.38
CA MET A 120 9.46 -6.46 -13.81
C MET A 120 10.38 -5.63 -14.72
N GLY A 121 11.22 -6.31 -15.49
CA GLY A 121 12.20 -5.69 -16.38
C GLY A 121 13.45 -5.14 -15.67
N PRO A 122 14.51 -4.79 -16.43
CA PRO A 122 15.85 -4.59 -15.88
C PRO A 122 15.96 -3.52 -14.80
N LYS A 123 15.20 -2.41 -14.93
CA LYS A 123 15.27 -1.28 -13.99
C LYS A 123 14.63 -1.63 -12.64
N LYS A 124 13.44 -2.23 -12.63
CA LYS A 124 12.76 -2.61 -11.39
C LYS A 124 13.47 -3.81 -10.75
N GLU A 125 13.96 -4.77 -11.52
CA GLU A 125 14.81 -5.85 -10.99
C GLU A 125 16.08 -5.35 -10.31
N ALA A 126 16.79 -4.38 -10.91
CA ALA A 126 17.98 -3.79 -10.29
C ALA A 126 17.64 -3.11 -8.96
N TYR A 127 16.50 -2.41 -8.90
CA TYR A 127 15.99 -1.84 -7.66
C TYR A 127 15.68 -2.91 -6.61
N LEU A 128 14.94 -3.97 -6.95
CA LEU A 128 14.59 -5.04 -6.01
C LEU A 128 15.84 -5.75 -5.47
N LYS A 129 16.86 -5.97 -6.31
CA LYS A 129 18.16 -6.53 -5.92
C LYS A 129 18.90 -5.61 -4.95
N GLU A 130 18.88 -4.29 -5.15
CA GLU A 130 19.49 -3.33 -4.24
C GLU A 130 18.71 -3.23 -2.92
N TRP A 131 17.38 -3.20 -2.98
CA TRP A 131 16.50 -3.21 -1.81
C TRP A 131 16.75 -4.46 -0.94
N LEU A 132 16.82 -5.63 -1.57
CA LEU A 132 17.12 -6.90 -0.91
C LEU A 132 18.45 -6.88 -0.17
N LYS A 133 19.50 -6.25 -0.73
CA LYS A 133 20.81 -6.11 -0.07
C LYS A 133 20.74 -5.23 1.18
N ARG A 134 19.92 -4.19 1.17
CA ARG A 134 19.81 -3.22 2.28
C ARG A 134 18.95 -3.73 3.43
N HIS A 135 17.83 -4.38 3.12
CA HIS A 135 16.81 -4.74 4.10
C HIS A 135 16.79 -6.22 4.43
N GLY A 136 17.33 -7.06 3.55
CA GLY A 136 17.27 -8.51 3.69
C GLY A 136 15.93 -9.09 3.25
N PHE A 137 15.95 -10.38 2.92
CA PHE A 137 14.88 -11.05 2.19
C PHE A 137 13.51 -10.99 2.88
N SER A 138 13.46 -11.39 4.14
CA SER A 138 12.19 -11.52 4.87
C SER A 138 11.46 -10.21 5.08
N HIS A 139 12.13 -9.05 4.96
CA HIS A 139 11.41 -7.78 5.07
C HIS A 139 10.49 -7.54 3.88
N GLY A 140 10.81 -8.06 2.68
CA GLY A 140 10.00 -7.84 1.48
C GLY A 140 8.89 -8.88 1.27
N THR A 141 8.73 -9.85 2.16
CA THR A 141 7.78 -10.95 1.99
C THR A 141 6.37 -10.73 2.59
N PRO A 142 6.15 -9.87 3.61
CA PRO A 142 4.81 -9.63 4.12
C PRO A 142 3.93 -8.96 3.07
N CYS A 143 2.71 -9.47 2.93
CA CYS A 143 1.69 -8.92 2.05
C CYS A 143 0.74 -7.98 2.80
N GLY A 144 0.06 -7.11 2.08
CA GLY A 144 -0.96 -6.23 2.64
C GLY A 144 -2.08 -5.85 1.68
N ALA A 145 -2.93 -4.98 2.20
CA ALA A 145 -3.96 -4.29 1.45
C ALA A 145 -3.62 -2.80 1.42
N HIS A 146 -3.73 -2.16 0.25
CA HIS A 146 -3.70 -0.72 0.10
C HIS A 146 -5.08 -0.22 -0.31
N ILE A 147 -5.52 0.85 0.35
CA ILE A 147 -6.76 1.54 0.03
C ILE A 147 -6.35 2.94 -0.45
N ASN A 148 -6.58 3.19 -1.73
CA ASN A 148 -6.34 4.46 -2.38
C ASN A 148 -7.63 5.27 -2.35
N LEU A 149 -7.57 6.53 -1.91
CA LEU A 149 -8.74 7.39 -1.74
C LEU A 149 -8.52 8.75 -2.41
N SER A 150 -9.55 9.27 -3.08
CA SER A 150 -9.61 10.65 -3.55
C SER A 150 -10.89 11.33 -3.08
N ILE A 151 -10.76 12.56 -2.60
CA ILE A 151 -11.89 13.42 -2.21
C ILE A 151 -12.72 13.76 -3.47
N ASP A 152 -14.04 13.79 -3.33
CA ASP A 152 -14.95 14.23 -4.39
C ASP A 152 -14.58 15.66 -4.85
N PRO A 153 -14.37 15.90 -6.16
CA PRO A 153 -14.03 17.21 -6.69
C PRO A 153 -14.98 18.34 -6.28
N HIS A 154 -16.26 18.04 -6.05
CA HIS A 154 -17.26 18.99 -5.58
C HIS A 154 -16.87 19.67 -4.27
N ILE A 155 -16.19 18.95 -3.37
CA ILE A 155 -15.74 19.50 -2.08
C ILE A 155 -14.67 20.58 -2.30
N PHE A 156 -13.78 20.39 -3.29
CA PHE A 156 -12.78 21.41 -3.60
C PHE A 156 -13.44 22.66 -4.16
N ASP A 157 -14.42 22.51 -5.04
CA ASP A 157 -15.10 23.65 -5.66
C ASP A 157 -15.94 24.42 -4.62
N LEU A 158 -16.64 23.71 -3.72
CA LEU A 158 -17.41 24.30 -2.62
C LEU A 158 -16.51 25.11 -1.66
N VAL A 159 -15.41 24.51 -1.20
CA VAL A 159 -14.51 25.18 -0.25
C VAL A 159 -13.81 26.37 -0.90
N LEU A 160 -13.36 26.23 -2.15
CA LEU A 160 -12.69 27.31 -2.87
C LEU A 160 -13.62 28.51 -3.12
N ALA A 161 -14.90 28.25 -3.42
CA ALA A 161 -15.89 29.32 -3.62
C ALA A 161 -16.19 30.12 -2.35
N ASN A 162 -16.08 29.52 -1.18
CA ASN A 162 -16.42 30.14 0.11
C ASN A 162 -15.20 30.56 0.95
N MET A 163 -13.99 30.16 0.57
CA MET A 163 -12.74 30.43 1.30
C MET A 163 -11.60 30.85 0.36
N ASN A 164 -11.91 31.67 -0.64
CA ASN A 164 -10.96 32.13 -1.65
C ASN A 164 -9.86 33.05 -1.10
N ASP A 165 -10.09 33.68 0.05
CA ASP A 165 -9.12 34.49 0.79
C ASP A 165 -8.04 33.62 1.47
N ARG A 166 -8.42 32.40 1.86
CA ARG A 166 -7.54 31.43 2.53
C ARG A 166 -6.72 30.59 1.55
N PHE A 167 -7.26 30.26 0.40
CA PHE A 167 -6.61 29.38 -0.59
C PHE A 167 -6.40 30.10 -1.92
N LYS A 168 -5.13 30.24 -2.32
CA LYS A 168 -4.76 30.98 -3.54
C LYS A 168 -5.09 30.22 -4.83
N SER A 169 -5.25 28.89 -4.74
CA SER A 169 -5.54 28.02 -5.88
C SER A 169 -6.23 26.72 -5.44
N LYS A 170 -6.82 26.01 -6.41
CA LYS A 170 -7.37 24.66 -6.19
C LYS A 170 -6.30 23.67 -5.74
N ILE A 171 -5.07 23.80 -6.25
CA ILE A 171 -3.93 22.95 -5.87
C ILE A 171 -3.55 23.20 -4.40
N ASP A 172 -3.49 24.45 -3.95
CA ASP A 172 -3.21 24.77 -2.55
C ASP A 172 -4.25 24.18 -1.61
N LEU A 173 -5.53 24.27 -1.98
CA LEU A 173 -6.62 23.66 -1.23
C LEU A 173 -6.52 22.12 -1.20
N GLN A 174 -6.27 21.48 -2.35
CA GLN A 174 -6.09 20.03 -2.43
C GLN A 174 -4.95 19.55 -1.54
N ASN A 175 -3.78 20.19 -1.65
CA ASN A 175 -2.61 19.89 -0.84
C ASN A 175 -2.89 20.07 0.66
N TYR A 176 -3.59 21.14 1.03
CA TYR A 176 -3.99 21.39 2.40
C TYR A 176 -4.92 20.28 2.94
N LEU A 177 -5.97 19.93 2.20
CA LEU A 177 -6.95 18.93 2.63
C LEU A 177 -6.34 17.53 2.73
N TYR A 178 -5.56 17.09 1.72
CA TYR A 178 -4.87 15.80 1.79
C TYR A 178 -3.85 15.76 2.91
N ALA A 179 -3.11 16.84 3.17
CA ALA A 179 -2.22 16.91 4.32
C ALA A 179 -2.97 16.77 5.65
N LYS A 180 -4.15 17.38 5.77
CA LYS A 180 -5.00 17.23 6.98
C LYS A 180 -5.51 15.82 7.15
N ILE A 181 -5.95 15.16 6.07
CA ILE A 181 -6.36 13.74 6.11
C ILE A 181 -5.18 12.86 6.52
N ALA A 182 -4.00 13.04 5.93
CA ALA A 182 -2.81 12.26 6.28
C ALA A 182 -2.38 12.46 7.74
N GLN A 183 -2.37 13.71 8.24
CA GLN A 183 -2.11 14.02 9.65
C GLN A 183 -3.11 13.32 10.58
N GLY A 184 -4.40 13.41 10.27
CA GLY A 184 -5.46 12.74 11.02
C GLY A 184 -5.30 11.23 11.01
N PHE A 185 -5.06 10.63 9.84
CA PHE A 185 -4.80 9.21 9.69
C PHE A 185 -3.61 8.78 10.56
N LEU A 186 -2.46 9.45 10.46
CA LEU A 186 -1.29 9.09 11.27
C LEU A 186 -1.54 9.21 12.78
N ARG A 187 -2.35 10.19 13.20
CA ARG A 187 -2.73 10.37 14.60
C ARG A 187 -3.61 9.23 15.12
N TYR A 188 -4.54 8.75 14.30
CA TYR A 188 -5.60 7.80 14.70
C TYR A 188 -5.45 6.40 14.11
N ARG A 189 -4.44 6.12 13.28
CA ARG A 189 -4.21 4.82 12.60
C ARG A 189 -4.15 3.63 13.57
N TRP A 190 -3.79 3.89 14.82
CA TRP A 190 -3.76 2.86 15.87
C TRP A 190 -5.13 2.20 16.04
N VAL A 191 -6.25 2.90 15.78
CA VAL A 191 -7.60 2.33 15.82
C VAL A 191 -7.77 1.28 14.73
N ILE A 192 -7.32 1.57 13.51
CA ILE A 192 -7.37 0.62 12.38
C ILE A 192 -6.49 -0.59 12.70
N THR A 193 -5.27 -0.38 13.21
CA THR A 193 -4.39 -1.48 13.64
C THR A 193 -4.98 -2.27 14.81
N TYR A 194 -5.73 -1.61 15.71
CA TYR A 194 -6.39 -2.25 16.84
C TYR A 194 -7.54 -3.15 16.38
N LEU A 195 -8.42 -2.65 15.51
CA LEU A 195 -9.61 -3.34 15.04
C LEU A 195 -9.29 -4.43 14.01
N PHE A 196 -8.34 -4.15 13.10
CA PHE A 196 -8.09 -4.98 11.91
C PHE A 196 -6.68 -5.55 11.85
N GLY A 197 -5.93 -5.49 12.96
CA GLY A 197 -4.61 -6.14 13.06
C GLY A 197 -4.74 -7.66 12.92
N ALA A 198 -4.19 -8.21 11.84
CA ALA A 198 -4.33 -9.62 11.46
C ALA A 198 -2.98 -10.32 11.21
N SER A 199 -1.94 -9.94 11.96
CA SER A 199 -0.60 -10.57 11.85
C SER A 199 0.00 -10.89 13.22
N PRO A 200 -0.63 -11.77 14.02
CA PRO A 200 -0.21 -11.96 15.41
C PRO A 200 1.06 -12.80 15.60
N ILE A 201 1.33 -13.69 14.64
CA ILE A 201 2.46 -14.62 14.62
C ILE A 201 3.06 -14.64 13.21
N ALA A 202 4.30 -15.12 13.08
CA ALA A 202 4.96 -15.35 11.80
C ALA A 202 5.42 -16.79 11.71
N GLU A 203 5.37 -17.35 10.50
CA GLU A 203 5.80 -18.73 10.23
C GLU A 203 7.32 -18.91 10.34
N ALA A 204 7.73 -20.18 10.34
CA ALA A 204 9.14 -20.55 10.44
C ALA A 204 10.00 -19.86 9.37
N ASN A 205 11.22 -19.48 9.78
CA ASN A 205 12.26 -18.82 8.98
C ASN A 205 11.92 -17.38 8.53
N TYR A 206 10.81 -16.77 8.99
CA TYR A 206 10.59 -15.34 8.82
C TYR A 206 11.61 -14.52 9.63
N PHE A 207 11.61 -14.71 10.96
CA PHE A 207 12.58 -14.09 11.85
C PHE A 207 13.86 -14.90 11.94
N ASP A 208 14.98 -14.20 12.13
CA ASP A 208 16.20 -14.82 12.63
C ASP A 208 15.99 -15.31 14.09
N PRO A 209 16.72 -16.34 14.54
CA PRO A 209 16.59 -16.88 15.89
C PRO A 209 16.66 -15.79 16.97
N GLY A 210 15.62 -15.72 17.80
CA GLY A 210 15.52 -14.75 18.91
C GLY A 210 15.21 -13.30 18.52
N LYS A 211 14.93 -13.00 17.24
CA LYS A 211 14.59 -11.64 16.76
C LYS A 211 13.08 -11.37 16.65
N GLY A 212 12.25 -12.40 16.75
CA GLY A 212 10.79 -12.27 16.74
C GLY A 212 10.21 -11.83 18.10
N PRO A 213 8.90 -11.51 18.15
CA PRO A 213 8.21 -11.23 19.40
C PRO A 213 8.15 -12.48 20.30
N LYS A 214 8.18 -12.29 21.62
CA LYS A 214 8.17 -13.38 22.62
C LYS A 214 6.81 -14.03 22.83
N ALA A 215 5.75 -13.36 22.40
CA ALA A 215 4.36 -13.81 22.49
C ALA A 215 3.59 -13.24 21.28
N PRO A 216 2.42 -13.80 20.94
CA PRO A 216 1.56 -13.21 19.91
C PRO A 216 1.29 -11.74 20.21
N ILE A 217 1.47 -10.88 19.21
CA ILE A 217 1.12 -9.46 19.28
C ILE A 217 -0.08 -9.20 18.38
N ARG A 218 -0.58 -7.96 18.31
CA ARG A 218 -1.77 -7.66 17.49
C ARG A 218 -1.45 -7.63 15.99
N SER A 219 -0.33 -7.00 15.64
CA SER A 219 0.08 -6.85 14.25
C SER A 219 1.60 -6.75 14.17
N ILE A 220 2.26 -7.85 13.79
CA ILE A 220 3.69 -7.87 13.48
C ILE A 220 3.97 -6.89 12.36
N ARG A 221 3.19 -6.92 11.27
CA ARG A 221 3.40 -6.06 10.09
C ARG A 221 3.47 -4.57 10.45
N GLN A 222 2.67 -4.11 11.42
CA GLN A 222 2.62 -2.70 11.85
C GLN A 222 3.46 -2.41 13.10
N SER A 223 4.28 -3.35 13.56
CA SER A 223 5.14 -3.21 14.74
C SER A 223 6.59 -2.90 14.35
N SER A 224 7.45 -2.69 15.35
CA SER A 224 8.91 -2.60 15.17
C SER A 224 9.56 -3.89 14.66
N HIS A 225 8.85 -5.02 14.64
CA HIS A 225 9.32 -6.29 14.08
C HIS A 225 8.89 -6.50 12.62
N GLY A 226 8.04 -5.62 12.09
CA GLY A 226 7.37 -5.82 10.81
C GLY A 226 7.98 -5.02 9.67
N PHE A 227 7.08 -4.62 8.76
CA PHE A 227 7.41 -3.95 7.53
C PHE A 227 7.34 -2.43 7.71
N GLY A 228 8.45 -1.74 7.51
CA GLY A 228 8.49 -0.28 7.55
C GLY A 228 9.90 0.27 7.40
N ASN A 229 10.02 1.39 6.70
CA ASN A 229 11.28 2.10 6.58
C ASN A 229 11.52 2.92 7.87
N PRO A 230 12.71 2.87 8.50
CA PRO A 230 13.04 3.74 9.64
C PRO A 230 13.02 5.25 9.28
N PHE A 231 12.95 5.58 7.99
CA PHE A 231 12.85 6.94 7.50
C PHE A 231 11.46 7.55 7.75
N ALA A 232 11.39 8.51 8.68
CA ALA A 232 10.18 9.28 8.94
C ALA A 232 9.95 10.39 7.90
N GLY A 233 8.74 10.42 7.33
CA GLY A 233 8.23 11.51 6.49
C GLY A 233 7.80 12.75 7.30
N ASP A 234 7.69 13.89 6.64
CA ASP A 234 7.21 15.14 7.23
C ASP A 234 5.85 15.51 6.65
N TYR A 235 4.78 15.21 7.39
CA TYR A 235 3.40 15.42 6.94
C TYR A 235 2.85 16.80 7.29
N THR A 236 3.70 17.77 7.64
CA THR A 236 3.26 19.15 7.98
C THR A 236 2.49 19.80 6.83
N ASN A 237 3.00 19.63 5.60
CA ASN A 237 2.32 19.94 4.34
C ASN A 237 2.96 19.12 3.21
N VAL A 238 2.35 19.12 2.02
CA VAL A 238 2.82 18.32 0.87
C VAL A 238 4.25 18.70 0.45
N GLN A 239 4.61 19.98 0.43
CA GLN A 239 5.96 20.39 0.04
C GLN A 239 7.03 19.88 1.01
N ARG A 240 6.79 19.96 2.32
CA ARG A 240 7.70 19.42 3.34
C ARG A 240 7.82 17.91 3.25
N TYR A 241 6.73 17.21 2.93
CA TYR A 241 6.74 15.78 2.68
C TYR A 241 7.66 15.42 1.51
N VAL A 242 7.51 16.12 0.37
CA VAL A 242 8.35 15.92 -0.82
C VAL A 242 9.82 16.22 -0.51
N ASN A 243 10.12 17.41 0.02
CA ASN A 243 11.48 17.82 0.37
C ASN A 243 12.15 16.84 1.33
N ARG A 244 11.37 16.27 2.27
CA ARG A 244 11.89 15.29 3.22
C ARG A 244 12.33 14.02 2.50
N ILE A 245 11.52 13.48 1.60
CA ILE A 245 11.83 12.25 0.84
C ILE A 245 12.99 12.50 -0.11
N GLU A 246 12.99 13.59 -0.87
CA GLU A 246 14.08 13.96 -1.79
C GLU A 246 15.41 14.11 -1.03
N LYS A 247 15.40 14.75 0.13
CA LYS A 247 16.58 14.79 1.01
C LYS A 247 17.01 13.41 1.47
N GLY A 248 16.07 12.49 1.71
CA GLY A 248 16.37 11.10 2.05
C GLY A 248 17.11 10.36 0.93
N VAL A 249 16.71 10.59 -0.31
CA VAL A 249 17.39 10.06 -1.50
C VAL A 249 18.77 10.70 -1.66
N ALA A 250 18.86 12.02 -1.58
CA ALA A 250 20.13 12.74 -1.71
C ALA A 250 21.15 12.37 -0.61
N ASP A 251 20.69 12.14 0.62
CA ASP A 251 21.52 11.70 1.75
C ASP A 251 21.85 10.18 1.68
N GLY A 252 21.39 9.45 0.65
CA GLY A 252 21.60 8.01 0.49
C GLY A 252 20.83 7.11 1.47
N LYS A 253 19.92 7.69 2.26
CA LYS A 253 19.05 6.98 3.23
C LYS A 253 17.95 6.19 2.53
N LEU A 254 17.58 6.61 1.33
CA LEU A 254 16.68 5.91 0.42
C LEU A 254 17.42 5.68 -0.91
N ILE A 255 17.18 4.55 -1.55
CA ILE A 255 17.59 4.19 -2.92
C ILE A 255 16.89 5.14 -3.91
N SER A 256 15.60 5.37 -3.68
CA SER A 256 14.75 6.27 -4.47
C SER A 256 13.54 6.73 -3.64
N ASP A 257 12.77 7.67 -4.16
CA ASP A 257 11.50 8.10 -3.59
C ASP A 257 10.49 6.95 -3.44
N TYR A 258 10.51 5.99 -4.37
CA TYR A 258 9.68 4.78 -4.34
C TYR A 258 9.92 3.91 -3.08
N GLU A 259 11.12 3.94 -2.50
CA GLU A 259 11.42 3.19 -1.27
C GLU A 259 10.70 3.76 -0.03
N PHE A 260 10.25 5.02 -0.08
CA PHE A 260 9.53 5.60 1.04
C PHE A 260 8.22 4.85 1.30
N HIS A 261 8.22 4.07 2.38
CA HIS A 261 7.09 3.24 2.78
C HIS A 261 6.45 3.73 4.08
N GLY A 262 5.67 4.81 3.97
CA GLY A 262 4.84 5.32 5.07
C GLY A 262 3.48 4.61 5.16
N ALA A 263 2.83 4.68 6.33
CA ALA A 263 1.48 4.14 6.52
C ALA A 263 0.40 4.87 5.71
N VAL A 264 0.70 6.10 5.28
CA VAL A 264 -0.08 6.86 4.29
C VAL A 264 0.92 7.54 3.36
N ARG A 265 0.63 7.57 2.06
CA ARG A 265 1.47 8.18 1.03
C ARG A 265 0.62 9.10 0.17
N PHE A 266 1.15 10.28 -0.15
CA PHE A 266 0.55 11.10 -1.20
C PHE A 266 0.84 10.45 -2.54
N LYS A 267 -0.18 10.38 -3.39
CA LYS A 267 -0.10 9.90 -4.77
C LYS A 267 -0.54 11.03 -5.70
N GLY A 268 0.09 11.13 -6.85
CA GLY A 268 -0.28 12.04 -7.92
C GLY A 268 -0.01 11.38 -9.26
N ASN A 269 -0.62 11.89 -10.33
CA ASN A 269 -0.20 11.50 -11.67
C ASN A 269 1.22 12.02 -11.90
N SER A 270 2.02 11.26 -12.63
CA SER A 270 3.42 11.54 -12.99
C SER A 270 3.65 12.88 -13.71
N ASN A 271 2.59 13.62 -14.01
CA ASN A 271 2.63 15.02 -14.39
C ASN A 271 2.37 15.89 -13.15
N LEU A 272 3.36 15.95 -12.25
CA LEU A 272 3.44 16.99 -11.22
C LEU A 272 4.08 18.24 -11.85
N SER A 273 3.37 18.81 -12.83
CA SER A 273 3.57 20.17 -13.35
C SER A 273 2.28 20.95 -13.16
#